data_AF-A0AAD7C9L1-F1
#
_entry.id   AF-A0AAD7C9L1-F1
#
_cell.length_a   1.000
_cell.length_b   1.000
_cell.length_c   1.000
_cell.angle_alpha   90.00
_cell.angle_beta   90.00
_cell.angle_gamma   90.00
#
_symmetry.space_group_name_H-M   'P 1'
#
loop_
_entity.id
_entity.type
_entity.pdbx_description
1 polymer ?
#
loop_
_entity_poly.entity_id
_entity_poly.type
_entity_poly.pdbx_seq_one_letter_code
_entity_poly.pdbx_strand_id
1 'polypeptide(L)'
;GAAIFDCSATDLLDPNDRLEIFREQIGWYAEEGRSGAYSSLDVPILHADWSGEYDIKTCFLNPVLMRLYAGLIRGPRVVTAMLKHQKSGRDGALVVIPKSDTMEHIFGLDHTEPGAIAGSAVLAVWTLSGDTALRDRGDKTNIDYDARFDEYLEILLVGLQDGSQSILNVLREWD
;
A
#
# COMPACT_ATOMS: atom_id res chain seq x y z
N GLY A 1 3.23 1.48 10.71
CA GLY A 1 3.61 2.47 11.76
C GLY A 1 3.82 3.83 11.12
N ALA A 2 3.74 4.92 11.89
CA ALA A 2 3.63 6.29 11.39
C ALA A 2 4.66 6.70 10.31
N ALA A 3 5.92 6.26 10.46
CA ALA A 3 6.98 6.53 9.49
C ALA A 3 6.75 5.92 8.08
N ILE A 4 5.90 4.89 7.95
CA ILE A 4 5.54 4.30 6.65
C ILE A 4 4.60 5.24 5.88
N PHE A 5 3.69 5.91 6.60
CA PHE A 5 2.59 6.71 6.05
C PHE A 5 2.86 8.22 6.10
N ASP A 6 4.07 8.63 6.47
CA ASP A 6 4.47 10.04 6.65
C ASP A 6 3.52 10.84 7.57
N CYS A 7 2.93 10.17 8.57
CA CYS A 7 2.03 10.79 9.54
C CYS A 7 2.62 10.79 10.96
N SER A 8 1.89 11.38 11.91
CA SER A 8 2.26 11.32 13.33
C SER A 8 1.84 9.98 13.94
N ALA A 9 2.48 9.59 15.06
CA ALA A 9 2.06 8.40 15.78
C ALA A 9 0.63 8.55 16.33
N THR A 10 0.26 9.76 16.75
CA THR A 10 -1.07 10.05 17.29
C THR A 10 -2.17 9.90 16.25
N ASP A 11 -1.90 10.25 14.99
CA ASP A 11 -2.88 10.11 13.89
C ASP A 11 -3.30 8.65 13.67
N LEU A 12 -2.45 7.68 14.04
CA LEU A 12 -2.73 6.25 13.90
C LEU A 12 -3.26 5.59 15.18
N LEU A 13 -3.25 6.28 16.32
CA LEU A 13 -3.65 5.68 17.61
C LEU A 13 -5.15 5.47 17.68
N ASP A 14 -5.94 6.52 17.42
CA ASP A 14 -7.39 6.46 17.56
C ASP A 14 -8.07 6.07 16.22
N PRO A 15 -8.98 5.08 16.21
CA PRO A 15 -9.67 4.68 14.99
C PRO A 15 -10.63 5.74 14.42
N ASN A 16 -11.07 6.73 15.18
CA ASN A 16 -11.86 7.84 14.68
C ASN A 16 -10.97 8.89 14.02
N ASP A 17 -9.83 9.21 14.65
CA ASP A 17 -8.84 10.12 14.06
C ASP A 17 -8.37 9.58 12.70
N ARG A 18 -8.10 8.28 12.60
CA ARG A 18 -7.75 7.65 11.33
C ARG A 18 -8.80 7.88 10.24
N LEU A 19 -10.08 7.68 10.58
CA LEU A 19 -11.19 7.87 9.66
C LEU A 19 -11.31 9.34 9.23
N GLU A 20 -11.18 10.27 10.17
CA GLU A 20 -11.30 11.70 9.89
C GLU A 20 -10.15 12.20 8.99
N ILE A 21 -8.93 11.77 9.29
CA ILE A 21 -7.71 12.24 8.61
C ILE A 21 -7.53 11.55 7.25
N PHE A 22 -7.79 10.24 7.16
CA PHE A 22 -7.34 9.43 6.01
C PHE A 22 -8.45 8.91 5.11
N ARG A 23 -9.74 9.11 5.42
CA ARG A 23 -10.85 8.54 4.61
C ARG A 23 -10.71 8.81 3.11
N GLU A 24 -10.35 10.03 2.72
CA GLU A 24 -10.18 10.39 1.30
C GLU A 24 -8.99 9.66 0.70
N GLN A 25 -7.90 9.52 1.46
CA GLN A 25 -6.68 8.81 1.04
C GLN A 25 -6.92 7.33 0.74
N ILE A 26 -7.94 6.73 1.36
CA ILE A 26 -8.35 5.33 1.16
C ILE A 26 -9.59 5.18 0.27
N GLY A 27 -9.93 6.23 -0.48
CA GLY A 27 -10.93 6.19 -1.56
C GLY A 27 -12.35 6.52 -1.13
N TRP A 28 -12.52 7.27 -0.04
CA TRP A 28 -13.84 7.79 0.33
C TRP A 28 -14.39 8.72 -0.74
N TYR A 29 -15.64 8.49 -1.12
CA TYR A 29 -16.42 9.38 -1.95
C TYR A 29 -17.85 9.50 -1.40
N ALA A 30 -18.48 10.63 -1.66
CA ALA A 30 -19.87 10.85 -1.31
C ALA A 30 -20.59 11.46 -2.51
N GLU A 31 -21.63 10.78 -2.99
CA GLU A 31 -22.55 11.33 -3.98
C GLU A 31 -23.64 12.15 -3.27
N GLU A 32 -24.12 13.22 -3.92
CA GLU A 32 -25.21 14.03 -3.37
C GLU A 32 -26.42 13.16 -3.01
N GLY A 33 -26.87 13.27 -1.74
CA GLY A 33 -28.04 12.55 -1.24
C GLY A 33 -27.83 11.06 -0.94
N ARG A 34 -26.60 10.53 -1.04
CA ARG A 34 -26.26 9.15 -0.65
C ARG A 34 -25.32 9.13 0.55
N SER A 35 -25.39 8.03 1.32
CA SER A 35 -24.33 7.75 2.29
C SER A 35 -23.03 7.50 1.53
N GLY A 36 -21.92 8.07 2.01
CA GLY A 36 -20.65 7.89 1.33
C GLY A 36 -20.17 6.44 1.38
N ALA A 37 -19.26 6.11 0.48
CA ALA A 37 -18.71 4.77 0.28
C ALA A 37 -17.21 4.87 -0.05
N TYR A 38 -16.56 3.73 -0.19
CA TYR A 38 -15.13 3.66 -0.51
C TYR A 38 -14.92 2.96 -1.86
N SER A 39 -14.36 3.67 -2.84
CA SER A 39 -13.93 3.10 -4.11
C SER A 39 -12.78 2.11 -3.87
N SER A 40 -12.73 1.04 -4.65
CA SER A 40 -11.61 0.08 -4.59
C SER A 40 -10.44 0.51 -5.46
N LEU A 41 -10.67 1.28 -6.53
CA LEU A 41 -9.63 1.68 -7.48
C LEU A 41 -9.33 3.19 -7.45
N ASP A 42 -10.31 4.04 -7.15
CA ASP A 42 -10.09 5.48 -6.98
C ASP A 42 -9.56 5.77 -5.57
N VAL A 43 -8.37 5.26 -5.27
CA VAL A 43 -7.81 5.20 -3.93
C VAL A 43 -6.44 5.88 -3.93
N PRO A 44 -6.31 7.12 -3.44
CA PRO A 44 -5.07 7.89 -3.53
C PRO A 44 -3.82 7.17 -2.99
N ILE A 45 -3.94 6.36 -1.93
CA ILE A 45 -2.80 5.61 -1.36
C ILE A 45 -2.22 4.55 -2.30
N LEU A 46 -2.94 4.17 -3.36
CA LEU A 46 -2.43 3.22 -4.35
C LEU A 46 -1.54 3.90 -5.39
N HIS A 47 -1.73 5.20 -5.65
CA HIS A 47 -1.11 5.87 -6.79
C HIS A 47 0.17 6.62 -6.40
N ALA A 48 1.18 6.59 -7.26
CA ALA A 48 2.40 7.39 -7.10
C ALA A 48 2.10 8.91 -7.18
N ASP A 49 1.28 9.30 -8.15
CA ASP A 49 0.84 10.66 -8.46
C ASP A 49 -0.67 10.67 -8.66
N TRP A 50 -1.40 10.75 -7.55
CA TRP A 50 -2.86 10.77 -7.57
C TRP A 50 -3.40 11.98 -8.34
N SER A 51 -4.08 11.73 -9.46
CA SER A 51 -4.69 12.73 -10.33
C SER A 51 -6.19 12.96 -10.06
N GLY A 52 -6.81 12.15 -9.19
CA GLY A 52 -8.24 12.19 -8.90
C GLY A 52 -9.02 10.98 -9.41
N GLU A 53 -8.40 10.14 -10.25
CA GLU A 53 -9.00 8.92 -10.80
C GLU A 53 -7.98 7.80 -10.93
N TYR A 54 -8.47 6.56 -11.03
CA TYR A 54 -7.64 5.39 -11.28
C TYR A 54 -6.83 5.49 -12.60
N ASP A 55 -5.50 5.51 -12.48
CA ASP A 55 -4.55 5.28 -13.58
C ASP A 55 -3.66 4.06 -13.30
N ILE A 56 -3.75 3.05 -14.16
CA ILE A 56 -2.95 1.81 -14.07
C ILE A 56 -1.43 2.04 -14.16
N LYS A 57 -0.98 3.13 -14.78
CA LYS A 57 0.44 3.45 -14.88
C LYS A 57 1.04 3.90 -13.56
N THR A 58 0.20 4.33 -12.64
CA THR A 58 0.59 4.96 -11.37
C THR A 58 0.05 4.17 -10.18
N CYS A 59 -0.99 3.34 -10.40
CA CYS A 59 -1.54 2.43 -9.42
C CYS A 59 -0.50 1.42 -8.95
N PHE A 60 -0.54 1.08 -7.66
CA PHE A 60 0.42 0.25 -6.94
C PHE A 60 1.84 0.82 -6.86
N LEU A 61 2.09 2.05 -7.32
CA LEU A 61 3.42 2.67 -7.31
C LEU A 61 3.58 3.72 -6.21
N ASN A 62 2.62 3.85 -5.28
CA ASN A 62 2.81 4.74 -4.15
C ASN A 62 4.00 4.26 -3.27
N PRO A 63 5.02 5.11 -3.00
CA PRO A 63 6.18 4.72 -2.19
C PRO A 63 5.84 4.26 -0.77
N VAL A 64 4.66 4.62 -0.24
CA VAL A 64 4.15 4.09 1.03
C VAL A 64 4.01 2.57 0.98
N LEU A 65 3.53 2.01 -0.14
CA LEU A 65 3.32 0.56 -0.29
C LEU A 65 4.65 -0.20 -0.26
N MET A 66 5.66 0.30 -0.97
CA MET A 66 7.00 -0.29 -0.96
C MET A 66 7.65 -0.19 0.43
N ARG A 67 7.49 0.93 1.14
CA ARG A 67 7.93 1.08 2.54
C ARG A 67 7.20 0.12 3.47
N LEU A 68 5.91 -0.09 3.25
CA LEU A 68 5.10 -1.04 4.02
C LEU A 68 5.61 -2.46 3.82
N TYR A 69 5.79 -2.88 2.58
CA TYR A 69 6.32 -4.19 2.23
C TYR A 69 7.73 -4.41 2.79
N ALA A 70 8.65 -3.47 2.57
CA ALA A 70 10.00 -3.54 3.11
C ALA A 70 10.01 -3.59 4.65
N GLY A 71 9.14 -2.84 5.31
CA GLY A 71 8.97 -2.88 6.76
C GLY A 71 8.42 -4.20 7.27
N LEU A 72 7.50 -4.84 6.53
CA LEU A 72 6.91 -6.14 6.86
C LEU A 72 7.94 -7.27 6.73
N ILE A 73 8.69 -7.27 5.62
CA ILE A 73 9.60 -8.37 5.27
C ILE A 73 10.97 -8.22 5.94
N ARG A 74 11.53 -7.00 5.98
CA ARG A 74 12.90 -6.73 6.44
C ARG A 74 12.97 -5.96 7.77
N GLY A 75 11.82 -5.56 8.30
CA GLY A 75 11.70 -4.89 9.60
C GLY A 75 11.84 -3.36 9.56
N PRO A 76 11.57 -2.68 10.68
CA PRO A 76 11.37 -1.22 10.74
C PRO A 76 12.64 -0.39 10.46
N ARG A 77 13.83 -0.99 10.57
CA ARG A 77 15.10 -0.29 10.29
C ARG A 77 15.26 0.04 8.81
N VAL A 78 14.72 -0.80 7.92
CA VAL A 78 14.77 -0.55 6.47
C VAL A 78 13.95 0.68 6.11
N VAL A 79 12.74 0.83 6.67
CA VAL A 79 11.91 2.02 6.49
C VAL A 79 12.66 3.30 6.86
N THR A 80 13.37 3.29 8.00
CA THR A 80 14.18 4.46 8.42
C THR A 80 15.31 4.77 7.44
N ALA A 81 15.95 3.74 6.87
CA ALA A 81 17.00 3.92 5.88
C ALA A 81 16.44 4.45 4.54
N MET A 82 15.29 3.93 4.08
CA MET A 82 14.58 4.41 2.88
C MET A 82 14.24 5.89 3.00
N LEU A 83 13.68 6.31 4.13
CA LEU A 83 13.37 7.72 4.40
C LEU A 83 14.60 8.63 4.38
N LYS A 84 15.72 8.17 4.96
CA LYS A 84 16.98 8.92 4.93
C LYS A 84 17.52 9.06 3.50
N HIS A 85 17.43 7.97 2.72
CA HIS A 85 17.88 7.96 1.34
C HIS A 85 17.07 8.93 0.46
N GLN A 86 15.74 8.84 0.57
CA GLN A 86 14.80 9.73 -0.12
C GLN A 86 15.06 11.20 0.22
N LYS A 87 15.25 11.55 1.51
CA LYS A 87 15.58 12.92 1.95
C LYS A 87 16.96 13.39 1.47
N SER A 88 17.89 12.48 1.21
CA SER A 88 19.22 12.80 0.73
C SER A 88 19.33 12.98 -0.79
N GLY A 89 18.24 12.76 -1.54
CA GLY A 89 18.22 12.89 -3.00
C GLY A 89 19.21 11.96 -3.71
N ARG A 90 19.62 10.86 -3.06
CA ARG A 90 20.51 9.88 -3.66
C ARG A 90 19.68 8.98 -4.56
N ASP A 91 20.07 8.90 -5.83
CA ASP A 91 19.63 7.87 -6.76
C ASP A 91 20.52 6.63 -6.60
N GLY A 92 19.91 5.45 -6.46
CA GLY A 92 20.62 4.17 -6.33
C GLY A 92 19.93 3.19 -5.38
N ALA A 93 20.23 1.90 -5.56
CA ALA A 93 19.67 0.83 -4.74
C ALA A 93 20.10 0.97 -3.28
N LEU A 94 19.13 1.06 -2.37
CA LEU A 94 19.38 1.09 -0.94
C LEU A 94 19.72 -0.32 -0.44
N VAL A 95 21.01 -0.62 -0.29
CA VAL A 95 21.45 -1.88 0.33
C VAL A 95 21.39 -1.73 1.86
N VAL A 96 20.30 -2.18 2.47
CA VAL A 96 20.22 -2.36 3.93
C VAL A 96 20.48 -3.82 4.25
N ILE A 97 21.67 -4.15 4.74
CA ILE A 97 21.97 -5.51 5.22
C ILE A 97 21.30 -5.70 6.58
N PRO A 98 20.28 -6.57 6.70
CA PRO A 98 19.66 -6.85 7.99
C PRO A 98 20.67 -7.55 8.91
N LYS A 99 20.62 -7.26 10.22
CA LYS A 99 21.50 -7.91 11.21
C LYS A 99 20.95 -9.23 11.75
N SER A 100 19.75 -9.60 11.34
CA SER A 100 18.99 -10.77 11.79
C SER A 100 18.35 -11.44 10.57
N ASP A 101 17.99 -12.72 10.70
CA ASP A 101 17.16 -13.38 9.69
C ASP A 101 15.88 -12.55 9.45
N THR A 102 15.69 -12.14 8.21
CA THR A 102 14.49 -11.46 7.73
C THR A 102 13.53 -12.47 7.14
N MET A 103 12.25 -12.09 6.98
CA MET A 103 11.30 -12.94 6.27
C MET A 103 11.78 -13.18 4.83
N GLU A 104 12.45 -12.21 4.22
CA GLU A 104 13.12 -12.37 2.92
C GLU A 104 14.11 -13.54 2.92
N HIS A 105 14.98 -13.66 3.92
CA HIS A 105 15.94 -14.77 4.02
C HIS A 105 15.26 -16.09 4.37
N ILE A 106 14.28 -16.07 5.28
CA ILE A 106 13.55 -17.26 5.73
C ILE A 106 12.74 -17.90 4.59
N PHE A 107 12.09 -17.08 3.77
CA PHE A 107 11.26 -17.54 2.65
C PHE A 107 11.99 -17.58 1.31
N GLY A 108 13.24 -17.12 1.25
CA GLY A 108 14.02 -17.10 0.01
C GLY A 108 13.43 -16.20 -1.07
N LEU A 109 12.87 -15.04 -0.67
CA LEU A 109 12.26 -14.09 -1.60
C LEU A 109 13.34 -13.42 -2.46
N ASP A 110 13.28 -13.62 -3.77
CA ASP A 110 14.22 -13.07 -4.75
C ASP A 110 13.56 -12.07 -5.72
N HIS A 111 12.23 -12.02 -5.75
CA HIS A 111 11.42 -11.04 -6.48
C HIS A 111 10.10 -10.76 -5.74
N THR A 112 9.48 -9.63 -6.04
CA THR A 112 8.16 -9.27 -5.51
C THR A 112 7.07 -9.91 -6.35
N GLU A 113 6.25 -10.76 -5.73
CA GLU A 113 5.10 -11.39 -6.39
C GLU A 113 3.87 -10.46 -6.43
N PRO A 114 2.97 -10.60 -7.43
CA PRO A 114 1.69 -9.87 -7.49
C PRO A 114 0.89 -9.90 -6.18
N GLY A 115 0.88 -11.05 -5.49
CA GLY A 115 0.20 -11.19 -4.20
C GLY A 115 0.79 -10.31 -3.10
N ALA A 116 2.11 -10.08 -3.10
CA ALA A 116 2.76 -9.18 -2.15
C ALA A 116 2.37 -7.72 -2.38
N ILE A 117 2.22 -7.32 -3.66
CA ILE A 117 1.75 -5.98 -4.05
C ILE A 117 0.29 -5.79 -3.61
N ALA A 118 -0.61 -6.69 -4.02
CA ALA A 118 -2.02 -6.65 -3.67
C ALA A 118 -2.24 -6.67 -2.15
N GLY A 119 -1.53 -7.53 -1.43
CA GLY A 119 -1.59 -7.60 0.03
C GLY A 119 -1.09 -6.31 0.69
N SER A 120 -0.02 -5.71 0.18
CA SER A 120 0.50 -4.43 0.70
C SER A 120 -0.47 -3.27 0.49
N ALA A 121 -1.15 -3.24 -0.66
CA ALA A 121 -2.21 -2.27 -0.96
C ALA A 121 -3.38 -2.39 0.03
N VAL A 122 -3.90 -3.60 0.26
CA VAL A 122 -4.98 -3.85 1.22
C VAL A 122 -4.54 -3.50 2.66
N LEU A 123 -3.34 -3.88 3.06
CA LEU A 123 -2.79 -3.55 4.38
C LEU A 123 -2.64 -2.04 4.58
N ALA A 124 -2.26 -1.29 3.54
CA ALA A 124 -2.18 0.17 3.60
C ALA A 124 -3.57 0.79 3.83
N VAL A 125 -4.56 0.39 3.03
CA VAL A 125 -5.95 0.83 3.17
C VAL A 125 -6.48 0.50 4.57
N TRP A 126 -6.32 -0.75 5.03
CA TRP A 126 -6.78 -1.17 6.35
C TRP A 126 -6.10 -0.37 7.47
N THR A 127 -4.79 -0.17 7.41
CA THR A 127 -4.06 0.57 8.45
C THR A 127 -4.61 1.98 8.65
N LEU A 128 -5.13 2.61 7.59
CA LEU A 128 -5.69 3.96 7.58
C LEU A 128 -7.21 4.00 7.79
N SER A 129 -7.92 2.87 7.69
CA SER A 129 -9.40 2.78 7.63
C SER A 129 -10.17 3.10 8.91
N GLY A 130 -9.52 3.11 10.07
CA GLY A 130 -10.27 3.22 11.34
C GLY A 130 -11.00 1.94 11.73
N ASP A 131 -10.90 0.86 10.96
CA ASP A 131 -11.18 -0.49 11.44
C ASP A 131 -10.10 -0.93 12.43
N THR A 132 -10.48 -1.72 13.43
CA THR A 132 -9.59 -2.10 14.54
C THR A 132 -8.97 -3.49 14.39
N ALA A 133 -9.52 -4.31 13.50
CA ALA A 133 -9.01 -5.62 13.14
C ALA A 133 -9.06 -5.80 11.62
N LEU A 134 -8.08 -6.51 11.06
CA LEU A 134 -8.13 -6.93 9.67
C LEU A 134 -9.02 -8.18 9.60
N ARG A 135 -10.13 -8.05 8.87
CA ARG A 135 -11.11 -9.10 8.59
C ARG A 135 -11.46 -9.01 7.10
N ASP A 136 -12.24 -9.95 6.60
CA ASP A 136 -12.73 -9.94 5.22
C ASP A 136 -13.45 -8.62 4.89
N ARG A 137 -14.26 -8.13 5.83
CA ARG A 137 -14.97 -6.85 5.74
C ARG A 137 -14.83 -6.04 7.01
N GLY A 138 -14.55 -4.74 6.88
CA GLY A 138 -14.39 -3.81 7.99
C GLY A 138 -15.70 -3.53 8.72
N ASP A 139 -15.71 -3.64 10.05
CA ASP A 139 -16.89 -3.40 10.88
C ASP A 139 -17.36 -1.93 10.84
N LYS A 140 -16.42 -0.99 10.65
CA LYS A 140 -16.66 0.45 10.72
C LYS A 140 -16.79 1.09 9.34
N THR A 141 -15.88 0.77 8.43
CA THR A 141 -15.89 1.36 7.08
C THR A 141 -16.75 0.58 6.08
N ASN A 142 -17.10 -0.67 6.41
CA ASN A 142 -17.75 -1.61 5.50
C ASN A 142 -16.91 -1.88 4.21
N ILE A 143 -15.61 -1.57 4.23
CA ILE A 143 -14.68 -1.94 3.16
C ILE A 143 -14.56 -3.46 3.12
N ASP A 144 -14.75 -4.04 1.94
CA ASP A 144 -14.50 -5.45 1.68
C ASP A 144 -13.03 -5.65 1.29
N TYR A 145 -12.20 -6.00 2.26
CA TYR A 145 -10.76 -6.17 2.07
C TYR A 145 -10.42 -7.44 1.30
N ASP A 146 -11.21 -8.50 1.47
CA ASP A 146 -11.05 -9.77 0.75
C ASP A 146 -11.33 -9.56 -0.75
N ALA A 147 -12.48 -8.94 -1.08
CA ALA A 147 -12.80 -8.62 -2.47
C ALA A 147 -11.80 -7.64 -3.10
N ARG A 148 -11.26 -6.68 -2.33
CA ARG A 148 -10.19 -5.78 -2.83
C ARG A 148 -8.89 -6.52 -3.09
N PHE A 149 -8.52 -7.47 -2.24
CA PHE A 149 -7.34 -8.28 -2.47
C PHE A 149 -7.46 -9.06 -3.78
N ASP A 150 -8.60 -9.72 -3.99
CA ASP A 150 -8.88 -10.47 -5.21
C ASP A 150 -8.88 -9.57 -6.45
N GLU A 151 -9.52 -8.41 -6.40
CA GLU A 151 -9.54 -7.44 -7.51
C GLU A 151 -8.13 -6.95 -7.86
N TYR A 152 -7.32 -6.56 -6.87
CA TYR A 152 -5.95 -6.10 -7.10
C TYR A 152 -5.07 -7.22 -7.65
N LEU A 153 -5.21 -8.43 -7.11
CA LEU A 153 -4.47 -9.59 -7.59
C LEU A 153 -4.86 -9.95 -9.03
N GLU A 154 -6.15 -9.90 -9.37
CA GLU A 154 -6.64 -10.14 -10.71
C GLU A 154 -6.06 -9.13 -11.71
N ILE A 155 -6.08 -7.82 -11.39
CA ILE A 155 -5.49 -6.78 -12.23
C ILE A 155 -4.02 -7.07 -12.55
N LEU A 156 -3.24 -7.44 -11.53
CA LEU A 156 -1.81 -7.75 -11.69
C LEU A 156 -1.59 -9.04 -12.49
N LEU A 157 -2.34 -10.11 -12.19
CA LEU A 157 -2.17 -11.41 -12.86
C LEU A 157 -2.61 -11.37 -14.32
N VAL A 158 -3.76 -10.77 -14.61
CA VAL A 158 -4.26 -10.61 -16.00
C VAL A 158 -3.30 -9.76 -16.80
N GLY A 159 -2.87 -8.61 -16.26
CA GLY A 159 -1.93 -7.75 -16.99
C GLY A 159 -0.54 -8.38 -17.15
N LEU A 160 -0.09 -9.23 -16.24
CA LEU A 160 1.13 -10.03 -16.42
C LEU A 160 0.95 -11.09 -17.52
N GLN A 161 -0.18 -11.80 -17.53
CA GLN A 161 -0.51 -12.80 -18.54
C GLN A 161 -0.60 -12.19 -19.95
N ASP A 162 -1.17 -10.99 -20.05
CA ASP A 162 -1.34 -10.27 -21.31
C ASP A 162 -0.06 -9.52 -21.76
N GLY A 163 0.99 -9.49 -20.93
CA GLY A 163 2.22 -8.76 -21.22
C GLY A 163 2.03 -7.24 -21.24
N SER A 164 1.12 -6.72 -20.42
CA SER A 164 0.84 -5.29 -20.31
C SER A 164 2.07 -4.52 -19.83
N GLN A 165 2.55 -3.57 -20.63
CA GLN A 165 3.73 -2.78 -20.30
C GLN A 165 3.57 -2.01 -18.99
N SER A 166 2.35 -1.53 -18.67
CA SER A 166 2.08 -0.86 -17.40
C SER A 166 2.30 -1.79 -16.20
N ILE A 167 1.80 -3.03 -16.26
CA ILE A 167 1.98 -4.00 -15.16
C ILE A 167 3.41 -4.49 -15.07
N LEU A 168 4.08 -4.72 -16.20
CA LEU A 168 5.51 -5.09 -16.21
C LEU A 168 6.38 -3.98 -15.59
N ASN A 169 6.02 -2.71 -15.81
CA ASN A 169 6.69 -1.59 -15.15
C ASN A 169 6.39 -1.57 -13.64
N VAL A 170 5.15 -1.86 -13.24
CA VAL A 170 4.80 -1.98 -11.81
C VAL A 170 5.67 -3.03 -11.13
N LEU A 171 5.76 -4.24 -11.68
CA LEU A 171 6.57 -5.31 -11.11
C LEU A 171 8.06 -4.94 -11.04
N ARG A 172 8.59 -4.33 -12.11
CA ARG A 172 9.98 -3.88 -12.15
C ARG A 172 10.30 -2.84 -11.09
N GLU A 173 9.37 -1.93 -10.80
CA GLU A 173 9.60 -0.84 -9.84
C GLU A 173 9.56 -1.33 -8.38
N TRP A 174 8.97 -2.50 -8.14
CA TRP A 174 8.95 -3.14 -6.81
C TRP A 174 10.20 -3.98 -6.52
N ASP A 175 10.96 -4.37 -7.54
CA ASP A 175 12.20 -5.16 -7.44
C ASP A 175 13.46 -4.28 -7.30
#